data_AF-A0A191THA6-F1
#
_entry.id   AF-A0A191THA6-F1
#
_cell.length_a   1.000
_cell.length_b   1.000
_cell.length_c   1.000
_cell.angle_alpha   90.00
_cell.angle_beta   90.00
_cell.angle_gamma   90.00
#
_symmetry.space_group_name_H-M   'P 1'
#
loop_
_entity.id
_entity.type
_entity.pdbx_description
1 polymer ?
#
loop_
_entity_poly.entity_id
_entity_poly.type
_entity_poly.pdbx_seq_one_letter_code
_entity_poly.pdbx_strand_id
1 'polypeptide(L)'
;MKTPARIFLDVNILFDVVNSQSEKHQITKLVIAILEKGNYILYASPTSFAINFYLIGKKYRSIMKAKEVILLLYKNIKFSREDYIIMEKVVQSDFEGLEDAM
;
A
#
# COMPACT_ATOMS: atom_id res chain seq x y z
N MET A 1 -17.40 -6.93 -22.08
CA MET A 1 -16.26 -6.22 -21.46
C MET A 1 -15.54 -7.19 -20.52
N LYS A 2 -14.20 -7.21 -20.51
CA LYS A 2 -13.45 -8.05 -19.55
C LYS A 2 -13.54 -7.44 -18.15
N THR A 3 -13.80 -8.27 -17.14
CA THR A 3 -13.77 -7.88 -15.73
C THR A 3 -12.38 -7.33 -15.38
N PRO A 4 -12.29 -6.18 -14.68
CA PRO A 4 -10.99 -5.64 -14.27
C PRO A 4 -10.27 -6.61 -13.33
N ALA A 5 -8.96 -6.73 -13.51
CA ALA A 5 -8.14 -7.53 -12.60
C ALA A 5 -7.99 -6.78 -11.27
N ARG A 6 -7.91 -7.54 -10.17
CA ARG A 6 -7.73 -7.00 -8.81
C ARG A 6 -6.28 -7.18 -8.41
N ILE A 7 -5.64 -6.11 -7.95
CA ILE A 7 -4.25 -6.13 -7.52
C ILE A 7 -4.21 -5.65 -6.08
N PHE A 8 -3.55 -6.42 -5.23
CA PHE A 8 -3.27 -6.03 -3.86
C PHE A 8 -1.87 -5.44 -3.79
N LEU A 9 -1.73 -4.26 -3.17
CA LEU A 9 -0.49 -3.50 -3.13
C LEU A 9 0.15 -3.64 -1.76
N ASP A 10 1.40 -4.08 -1.78
CA ASP A 10 2.26 -4.21 -0.62
C ASP A 10 2.73 -2.84 -0.08
N VAL A 11 3.02 -2.78 1.21
CA VAL A 11 3.58 -1.60 1.88
C VAL A 11 4.82 -1.09 1.17
N ASN A 12 5.78 -1.96 0.84
CA ASN A 12 7.07 -1.58 0.26
C ASN A 12 6.90 -0.96 -1.11
N ILE A 13 6.00 -1.48 -1.93
CA ILE A 13 5.67 -0.90 -3.25
C ILE A 13 5.15 0.52 -3.08
N LEU A 14 4.21 0.72 -2.14
CA LEU A 14 3.59 2.01 -1.88
C LEU A 14 4.58 3.01 -1.25
N PHE A 15 5.45 2.56 -0.35
CA PHE A 15 6.46 3.40 0.27
C PHE A 15 7.54 3.83 -0.73
N ASP A 16 7.98 2.93 -1.61
CA ASP A 16 8.97 3.24 -2.64
C ASP A 16 8.47 4.30 -3.62
N VAL A 17 7.15 4.35 -3.91
CA VAL A 17 6.54 5.39 -4.76
C VAL A 17 6.79 6.79 -4.22
N VAL A 18 6.83 6.96 -2.90
CA VAL A 18 7.04 8.26 -2.24
C VAL A 18 8.48 8.46 -1.75
N ASN A 19 9.25 7.39 -1.65
CA ASN A 19 10.64 7.42 -1.22
C ASN A 19 11.61 7.65 -2.39
N SER A 20 11.88 8.91 -2.73
CA SER A 20 12.81 9.27 -3.81
C SER A 20 14.27 8.77 -3.66
N GLN A 21 14.65 8.31 -2.47
CA GLN A 21 15.98 7.73 -2.20
C GLN A 21 16.00 6.21 -2.37
N SER A 22 14.85 5.58 -2.57
CA SER A 22 14.78 4.14 -2.85
C SER A 22 15.29 3.87 -4.25
N GLU A 23 16.13 2.83 -4.39
CA GLU A 23 16.58 2.32 -5.69
C GLU A 23 15.39 1.88 -6.57
N LYS A 24 14.27 1.49 -5.94
CA LYS A 24 13.05 1.04 -6.61
C LYS A 24 12.09 2.18 -6.95
N HIS A 25 12.37 3.42 -6.54
CA HIS A 25 11.45 4.55 -6.69
C HIS A 25 10.94 4.76 -8.12
N GLN A 26 11.82 4.71 -9.11
CA GLN A 26 11.44 4.96 -10.50
C GLN A 26 10.55 3.84 -11.05
N ILE A 27 10.89 2.58 -10.74
CA ILE A 27 10.13 1.44 -11.24
C ILE A 27 8.76 1.34 -10.56
N THR A 28 8.67 1.55 -9.23
CA THR A 28 7.38 1.50 -8.53
C THR A 28 6.46 2.64 -8.95
N LYS A 29 7.00 3.85 -9.16
CA LYS A 29 6.23 4.97 -9.73
C LYS A 29 5.69 4.67 -11.13
N LEU A 30 6.50 4.04 -11.99
CA LEU A 30 6.06 3.63 -13.32
C LEU A 30 4.96 2.55 -13.24
N VAL A 31 5.14 1.55 -12.39
CA VAL A 31 4.14 0.49 -12.17
C VAL A 31 2.81 1.09 -11.73
N ILE A 32 2.79 1.95 -10.70
CA ILE A 32 1.55 2.59 -10.25
C ILE A 32 0.91 3.42 -11.38
N ALA A 33 1.68 4.19 -12.15
CA ALA A 33 1.14 4.96 -13.26
C ALA A 33 0.52 4.09 -14.38
N ILE A 34 1.07 2.89 -14.63
CA ILE A 34 0.50 1.91 -15.56
C ILE A 34 -0.79 1.33 -14.98
N LEU A 35 -0.79 0.98 -13.69
CA LEU A 35 -1.93 0.40 -13.01
C LEU A 35 -3.12 1.38 -12.94
N GLU A 36 -2.88 2.65 -12.66
CA GLU A 36 -3.91 3.69 -12.62
C GLU A 36 -4.53 3.99 -13.99
N LYS A 37 -3.78 3.80 -15.08
CA LYS A 37 -4.28 3.96 -16.46
C LYS A 37 -4.92 2.70 -17.02
N GLY A 38 -4.65 1.55 -16.41
CA GLY A 38 -5.16 0.26 -16.85
C GLY A 38 -6.56 -0.07 -16.33
N ASN A 39 -7.08 -1.23 -16.74
CA ASN A 39 -8.37 -1.74 -16.24
C ASN A 39 -8.14 -2.59 -14.98
N TYR A 40 -7.67 -1.95 -13.90
CA TYR A 40 -7.36 -2.60 -12.62
C TYR A 40 -8.16 -1.99 -11.47
N ILE A 41 -8.44 -2.80 -10.46
CA ILE A 41 -8.90 -2.33 -9.15
C ILE A 41 -7.78 -2.58 -8.15
N LEU A 42 -7.28 -1.49 -7.57
CA LEU A 42 -6.18 -1.52 -6.61
C LEU A 42 -6.73 -1.65 -5.20
N TYR A 43 -6.15 -2.56 -4.44
CA TYR A 43 -6.48 -2.81 -3.04
C TYR A 43 -5.23 -2.68 -2.18
N ALA A 44 -5.42 -2.29 -0.93
CA ALA A 44 -4.42 -2.36 0.13
C ALA A 44 -5.13 -2.61 1.47
N SER A 45 -4.37 -3.08 2.46
CA SER A 45 -4.90 -3.32 3.80
C SER A 45 -4.94 -2.04 4.64
N PRO A 46 -5.93 -1.86 5.54
CA PRO A 46 -5.89 -0.81 6.57
C PRO A 46 -4.56 -0.78 7.33
N THR A 47 -3.98 -1.95 7.61
CA THR A 47 -2.66 -2.11 8.20
C THR A 47 -1.56 -1.54 7.31
N SER A 48 -1.59 -1.81 6.00
CA SER A 48 -0.64 -1.23 5.04
C SER A 48 -0.68 0.31 5.03
N PHE A 49 -1.86 0.90 5.17
CA PHE A 49 -2.01 2.35 5.29
C PHE A 49 -1.38 2.89 6.57
N ALA A 50 -1.62 2.23 7.71
CA ALA A 50 -1.06 2.65 8.99
C ALA A 50 0.48 2.61 8.98
N ILE A 51 1.06 1.52 8.45
CA ILE A 51 2.52 1.36 8.32
C ILE A 51 3.09 2.43 7.41
N ASN A 52 2.51 2.62 6.22
CA ASN A 52 2.96 3.66 5.29
C ASN A 52 2.87 5.06 5.89
N PHE A 53 1.78 5.39 6.59
CA PHE A 53 1.62 6.70 7.22
C PHE A 53 2.72 6.97 8.26
N TYR A 54 3.06 5.95 9.06
CA TYR A 54 4.16 6.02 10.01
C TYR A 54 5.52 6.21 9.33
N LEU A 55 5.83 5.41 8.29
CA LEU A 55 7.09 5.47 7.56
C LEU A 55 7.27 6.82 6.84
N ILE A 56 6.21 7.31 6.21
CA ILE A 56 6.17 8.64 5.58
C ILE A 56 6.38 9.73 6.62
N GLY A 57 5.72 9.65 7.78
CA GLY A 57 5.91 10.57 8.91
C GLY A 57 7.37 10.64 9.36
N LYS A 58 8.02 9.48 9.53
CA LYS A 58 9.45 9.39 9.85
C LYS A 58 10.33 10.02 8.77
N LYS A 59 10.04 9.73 7.49
CA LYS A 59 10.83 10.25 6.36
C LYS A 59 10.79 11.77 6.28
N TYR A 60 9.59 12.37 6.35
CA TYR A 60 9.43 13.81 6.18
C TYR A 60 9.66 14.62 7.46
N ARG A 61 9.73 13.96 8.63
CA ARG A 61 9.79 14.60 9.96
C ARG A 61 8.70 15.67 10.13
N SER A 62 7.54 15.44 9.50
CA SER A 62 6.43 16.39 9.44
C SER A 62 5.11 15.64 9.29
N ILE A 63 4.26 15.74 10.32
CA ILE A 63 2.95 15.09 10.33
C ILE A 63 2.00 15.67 9.28
N MET A 64 2.10 16.99 9.00
CA MET A 64 1.26 17.64 7.99
C MET A 64 1.59 17.12 6.58
N LYS A 65 2.89 17.08 6.23
CA LYS A 65 3.31 16.50 4.95
C LYS A 65 2.93 15.03 4.85
N ALA A 66 3.05 14.27 5.94
CA ALA A 66 2.67 12.86 5.92
C ALA A 66 1.17 12.65 5.64
N LYS A 67 0.30 13.48 6.21
CA LYS A 67 -1.15 13.45 5.94
C LYS A 67 -1.47 13.77 4.48
N GLU A 68 -0.82 14.77 3.91
CA GLU A 68 -1.00 15.13 2.50
C GLU A 68 -0.58 13.98 1.58
N VAL A 69 0.63 13.44 1.79
CA VAL A 69 1.20 12.38 0.95
C VAL A 69 0.38 11.09 1.06
N ILE A 70 0.00 10.66 2.26
CA ILE A 70 -0.75 9.40 2.42
C ILE A 70 -2.13 9.47 1.78
N LEU A 71 -2.84 10.60 1.90
CA LEU A 71 -4.14 10.78 1.28
C LEU A 71 -4.05 10.80 -0.25
N LEU A 72 -3.00 11.39 -0.81
CA LEU A 72 -2.76 11.37 -2.25
C LEU A 72 -2.43 9.95 -2.74
N LEU A 73 -1.53 9.25 -2.04
CA LEU A 73 -1.07 7.90 -2.40
C LEU A 73 -2.21 6.88 -2.42
N TYR A 74 -3.16 6.98 -1.47
CA TYR A 74 -4.26 6.03 -1.33
C TYR A 74 -5.57 6.48 -2.02
N LYS A 75 -5.60 7.64 -2.69
CA LYS A 75 -6.82 8.23 -3.25
C LYS A 75 -7.63 7.28 -4.14
N ASN A 76 -6.95 6.44 -4.94
CA ASN A 76 -7.55 5.52 -5.89
C ASN A 76 -7.47 4.04 -5.43
N ILE A 77 -7.05 3.80 -4.18
CA ILE A 77 -6.85 2.45 -3.63
C ILE A 77 -8.02 2.12 -2.71
N LYS A 78 -8.63 0.95 -2.91
CA LYS A 78 -9.69 0.44 -2.05
C LYS A 78 -9.09 -0.29 -0.85
N PHE A 79 -9.75 -0.19 0.30
CA PHE A 79 -9.34 -0.95 1.48
C PHE A 79 -9.95 -2.36 1.46
N SER A 80 -9.15 -3.35 1.84
CA SER A 80 -9.66 -4.64 2.28
C SER A 80 -10.35 -4.53 3.64
N ARG A 81 -11.05 -5.59 4.02
CA ARG A 81 -11.61 -5.74 5.37
C ARG A 81 -10.61 -6.51 6.23
N GLU A 82 -10.31 -5.97 7.38
CA GLU A 82 -9.58 -6.63 8.46
C GLU A 82 -10.52 -6.81 9.64
N ASP A 83 -10.64 -8.04 10.14
CA ASP A 83 -11.41 -8.36 11.34
C ASP A 83 -10.77 -9.54 12.08
N TYR A 84 -11.35 -9.93 13.21
CA TYR A 84 -10.84 -11.01 14.05
C TYR A 84 -10.64 -12.32 13.28
N ILE A 85 -11.51 -12.65 12.33
CA ILE A 85 -11.43 -13.90 11.56
C ILE A 85 -10.21 -13.85 10.62
N ILE A 86 -9.94 -12.70 10.01
CA ILE A 86 -8.73 -12.51 9.21
C ILE A 86 -7.49 -12.63 10.10
N MET A 87 -7.49 -12.04 11.31
CA MET A 87 -6.35 -12.09 12.22
C MET A 87 -6.04 -13.53 12.67
N GLU A 88 -7.09 -14.32 12.96
CA GLU A 88 -6.92 -15.73 13.32
C GLU A 88 -6.26 -16.53 12.19
N LYS A 89 -6.69 -16.30 10.94
CA LYS A 89 -6.07 -16.94 9.77
C LYS A 89 -4.62 -16.52 9.57
N VAL A 90 -4.30 -15.25 9.80
CA VAL A 90 -2.93 -14.75 9.74
C VAL A 90 -2.03 -15.44 10.76
N VAL A 91 -2.48 -15.55 12.01
CA VAL A 91 -1.71 -16.24 13.07
C VAL A 91 -1.48 -17.72 12.76
N GLN A 92 -2.41 -18.35 12.04
CA GLN A 92 -2.32 -19.75 11.62
C GLN A 92 -1.60 -19.96 10.28
N SER A 93 -1.18 -18.88 9.61
CA SER A 93 -0.51 -18.95 8.32
C SER A 93 1.01 -19.14 8.48
N ASP A 94 1.67 -19.44 7.36
CA ASP A 94 3.13 -19.50 7.28
C ASP A 94 3.77 -18.11 7.01
N PHE A 95 3.02 -17.01 7.11
CA PHE A 95 3.57 -15.68 6.92
C PHE A 95 4.42 -15.25 8.12
N GLU A 96 5.64 -14.79 7.84
CA GLU A 96 6.62 -14.40 8.87
C GLU A 96 6.48 -12.93 9.31
N GLY A 97 5.87 -12.09 8.47
CA GLY A 97 5.70 -10.66 8.68
C GLY A 97 4.25 -10.22 8.68
N LEU A 98 3.90 -9.31 9.60
CA LEU A 98 2.54 -8.75 9.68
C LEU A 98 2.17 -7.91 8.44
N GLU A 99 3.15 -7.33 7.76
CA GLU A 99 2.97 -6.62 6.48
C GLU A 99 2.67 -7.56 5.31
N ASP A 100 3.20 -8.78 5.34
CA ASP A 100 3.00 -9.80 4.29
C ASP A 100 1.68 -10.57 4.49
N ALA A 101 1.22 -10.65 5.74
CA ALA A 101 0.05 -11.43 6.09
C ALA A 101 -1.30 -10.67 5.93
N MET A 102 -1.26 -9.35 5.72
CA MET A 102 -2.41 -8.44 5.90
C MET A 102 -2.86 -7.70 4.63
#